data_AF-A0A3R7DC67-F1
#
_entry.id   AF-A0A3R7DC67-F1
#
_cell.length_a   1.000
_cell.length_b   1.000
_cell.length_c   1.000
_cell.angle_alpha   90.00
_cell.angle_beta   90.00
_cell.angle_gamma   90.00
#
_symmetry.space_group_name_H-M   'P 1'
#
loop_
_entity.id
_entity.type
_entity.pdbx_description
1 polymer ?
#
loop_
_entity_poly.entity_id
_entity_poly.type
_entity_poly.pdbx_seq_one_letter_code
_entity_poly.pdbx_strand_id
1 'polypeptide(L)'
;MIEGSEFNVLQGSEIIEDKGLDEGGVHVDCSRCGRGQRLTADNAAGYYVDRWLCNSCRNNLQIRWDGDLHQPTDLLYLVSKPLSKSTLNVGDTEYEVVREDSDEFTRTHLTAYLLNREAKDHQHGIGTYNIGHHYPHIVLDDGEAVGYLLWGPTPNEYMVLRQLFIREPYRRQGIGSALVEYWWDDVAKEWCEDSDEDFYHIEMPNESMTELIVDLGHDGEDGQPCAYRHQPS
;
A
#
# COMPACT_ATOMS: atom_id res chain seq x y z
N MET A 1 19.83 -10.59 0.76
CA MET A 1 20.06 -9.55 1.79
C MET A 1 19.88 -8.21 1.10
N ILE A 2 18.74 -7.57 1.31
CA ILE A 2 18.45 -6.24 0.78
C ILE A 2 19.17 -5.24 1.70
N GLU A 3 20.07 -4.43 1.15
CA GLU A 3 20.82 -3.41 1.91
C GLU A 3 19.85 -2.36 2.47
N GLY A 4 20.07 -1.97 3.74
CA GLY A 4 19.07 -1.36 4.63
C GLY A 4 18.70 0.11 4.39
N SER A 5 18.50 0.54 3.14
CA SER A 5 18.06 1.91 2.81
C SER A 5 16.63 2.03 2.32
N GLU A 6 15.91 0.93 2.09
CA GLU A 6 14.62 0.97 1.40
C GLU A 6 13.44 1.39 2.31
N PHE A 7 13.52 1.12 3.61
CA PHE A 7 12.39 1.26 4.52
C PHE A 7 12.56 2.36 5.55
N ASN A 8 12.83 3.60 5.15
CA ASN A 8 13.14 4.69 6.10
C ASN A 8 12.15 4.82 7.28
N VAL A 9 10.88 4.48 7.09
CA VAL A 9 9.86 4.55 8.14
C VAL A 9 9.35 3.19 8.62
N LEU A 10 9.88 2.07 8.13
CA LEU A 10 9.41 0.71 8.45
C LEU A 10 10.53 -0.24 8.93
N GLN A 11 11.70 0.27 9.35
CA GLN A 11 12.85 -0.56 9.77
C GLN A 11 12.65 -1.30 11.10
N GLY A 12 11.60 -0.97 11.87
CA GLY A 12 11.31 -1.66 13.12
C GLY A 12 12.26 -1.30 14.27
N SER A 13 12.42 -2.25 15.18
CA SER A 13 13.28 -2.10 16.36
C SER A 13 13.76 -3.44 16.89
N GLU A 14 14.89 -3.46 17.58
CA GLU A 14 15.32 -4.61 18.37
C GLU A 14 14.70 -4.56 19.77
N ILE A 15 14.10 -5.66 20.24
CA ILE A 15 13.57 -5.74 21.61
C ILE A 15 14.70 -6.10 22.56
N ILE A 16 14.99 -5.20 23.50
CA ILE A 16 16.03 -5.35 24.53
C ILE A 16 15.46 -6.00 25.79
N GLU A 17 14.25 -5.62 26.16
CA GLU A 17 13.55 -6.15 27.33
C GLU A 17 12.04 -6.05 27.11
N ASP A 18 11.31 -7.13 27.42
CA ASP A 18 9.85 -7.17 27.34
C ASP A 18 9.25 -7.40 28.73
N LYS A 19 8.56 -6.39 29.25
CA LYS A 19 7.77 -6.45 30.49
C LYS A 19 6.27 -6.22 30.24
N GLY A 20 5.83 -6.38 28.99
CA GLY A 20 4.49 -6.02 28.54
C GLY A 20 4.31 -4.51 28.33
N LEU A 21 3.19 -4.13 27.72
CA LEU A 21 2.86 -2.73 27.36
C LEU A 21 2.31 -1.88 28.53
N ASP A 22 2.21 -2.47 29.73
CA ASP A 22 1.79 -1.79 30.95
C ASP A 22 2.94 -0.93 31.55
N GLU A 23 2.91 -0.63 32.85
CA GLU A 23 3.92 0.23 33.52
C GLU A 23 5.37 -0.24 33.32
N GLY A 24 5.58 -1.55 33.13
CA GLY A 24 6.88 -2.14 32.83
C GLY A 24 7.46 -1.70 31.47
N GLY A 25 6.60 -1.61 30.45
CA GLY A 25 6.93 -1.26 29.08
C GLY A 25 7.84 -2.27 28.36
N VAL A 26 7.86 -2.18 27.04
CA VAL A 26 8.83 -2.90 26.19
C VAL A 26 9.97 -1.96 25.84
N HIS A 27 11.20 -2.29 26.23
CA HIS A 27 12.38 -1.51 25.86
C HIS A 27 12.88 -1.98 24.50
N VAL A 28 12.99 -1.05 23.56
CA VAL A 28 13.47 -1.33 22.22
C VAL A 28 14.54 -0.35 21.77
N ASP A 29 15.45 -0.78 20.92
CA ASP A 29 16.38 0.08 20.19
C ASP A 29 15.91 0.24 18.73
N CYS A 30 15.79 1.49 18.27
CA CYS A 30 15.35 1.77 16.90
C CYS A 30 16.36 1.24 15.87
N SER A 31 15.93 0.35 14.97
CA SER A 31 16.81 -0.23 13.93
C SER A 31 17.40 0.82 12.98
N ARG A 32 16.76 2.00 12.87
CA ARG A 32 17.23 3.08 11.99
C ARG A 32 18.28 3.99 12.62
N CYS A 33 18.13 4.36 13.89
CA CYS A 33 18.98 5.37 14.52
C CYS A 33 19.65 4.93 15.83
N GLY A 34 19.43 3.68 16.26
CA GLY A 34 20.00 3.09 17.46
C GLY A 34 19.54 3.72 18.78
N ARG A 35 18.52 4.59 18.76
CA ARG A 35 18.03 5.22 19.99
C ARG A 35 17.06 4.29 20.71
N GLY A 36 17.36 4.02 21.97
CA GLY A 36 16.49 3.32 22.90
C GLY A 36 15.24 4.10 23.26
N GLN A 37 14.11 3.39 23.32
CA GLN A 37 12.81 3.92 23.72
C GLN A 37 12.01 2.85 24.45
N ARG A 38 11.18 3.29 25.40
CA ARG A 38 10.19 2.42 26.04
C ARG A 38 8.85 2.55 25.33
N LEU A 39 8.27 1.41 24.96
CA LEU A 39 6.93 1.30 24.40
C LEU A 39 5.94 1.01 25.53
N THR A 40 4.88 1.80 25.61
CA THR A 40 3.78 1.62 26.56
C THR A 40 2.45 1.86 25.84
N ALA A 41 1.33 1.43 26.43
CA ALA A 41 0.01 1.74 25.89
C ALA A 41 -0.21 3.25 25.70
N ASP A 42 0.30 4.08 26.61
CA ASP A 42 0.13 5.53 26.61
C ASP A 42 0.85 6.25 25.46
N ASN A 43 1.89 5.65 24.89
CA ASN A 43 2.66 6.25 23.80
C ASN A 43 2.49 5.52 22.46
N ALA A 44 1.48 4.65 22.36
CA ALA A 44 1.00 4.16 21.08
C ALA A 44 0.47 5.33 20.24
N ALA A 45 0.89 5.39 18.99
CA ALA A 45 0.28 6.21 17.96
C ALA A 45 -0.59 5.29 17.10
N GLY A 46 -1.68 5.80 16.51
CA GLY A 46 -2.54 4.91 15.73
C GLY A 46 -3.73 5.63 15.15
N TYR A 47 -4.21 5.15 14.01
CA TYR A 47 -5.55 5.49 13.53
C TYR A 47 -6.32 4.19 13.32
N TYR A 48 -5.80 3.30 12.48
CA TYR A 48 -6.33 1.94 12.30
C TYR A 48 -5.68 0.90 13.20
N VAL A 49 -4.40 1.08 13.50
CA VAL A 49 -3.59 0.12 14.26
C VAL A 49 -2.69 0.89 15.22
N ASP A 50 -2.50 0.33 16.41
CA ASP A 50 -1.53 0.83 17.36
C ASP A 50 -0.12 0.52 16.86
N ARG A 51 0.71 1.55 16.87
CA ARG A 51 2.08 1.51 16.42
C ARG A 51 2.92 2.46 17.24
N TRP A 52 4.17 2.10 17.45
CA TRP A 52 5.10 2.93 18.18
C TRP A 52 6.07 3.58 17.22
N LEU A 53 6.28 4.88 17.38
CA LEU A 53 7.19 5.65 16.53
C LEU A 53 8.44 6.01 17.31
N CYS A 54 9.59 5.94 16.65
CA CYS A 54 10.83 6.51 17.17
C CYS A 54 10.66 8.02 17.31
N ASN A 55 10.88 8.55 18.51
CA ASN A 55 10.80 9.99 18.77
C ASN A 55 11.85 10.81 18.02
N SER A 56 12.89 10.17 17.47
CA SER A 56 13.98 10.87 16.75
C SER A 56 13.86 10.86 15.24
N CYS A 57 13.52 9.71 14.64
CA CYS A 57 13.53 9.55 13.18
C CYS A 57 12.17 9.15 12.60
N ARG A 58 11.12 9.07 13.45
CA ARG A 58 9.75 8.72 13.07
C ARG A 58 9.58 7.33 12.44
N ASN A 59 10.61 6.50 12.47
CA ASN A 59 10.54 5.08 12.13
C ASN A 59 9.47 4.37 12.97
N ASN A 60 8.69 3.48 12.35
CA ASN A 60 7.83 2.56 13.08
C ASN A 60 8.72 1.53 13.79
N LEU A 61 8.59 1.46 15.10
CA LEU A 61 9.36 0.55 15.96
C LEU A 61 8.67 -0.81 16.02
N GLN A 62 7.40 -0.82 16.42
CA GLN A 62 6.55 -2.00 16.55
C GLN A 62 5.13 -1.65 16.15
N ILE A 63 4.36 -2.65 15.73
CA ILE A 63 2.95 -2.53 15.41
C ILE A 63 2.20 -3.63 16.16
N ARG A 64 1.11 -3.28 16.84
CA ARG A 64 0.27 -4.26 17.53
C ARG A 64 -0.77 -4.81 16.56
N TRP A 65 -0.70 -6.09 16.26
CA TRP A 65 -1.64 -6.78 15.37
C TRP A 65 -1.99 -8.14 15.95
N ASP A 66 -3.28 -8.50 15.92
CA ASP A 66 -3.78 -9.76 16.50
C ASP A 66 -3.39 -9.99 17.97
N GLY A 67 -3.21 -8.90 18.72
CA GLY A 67 -2.79 -8.91 20.13
C GLY A 67 -1.28 -8.87 20.36
N ASP A 68 -0.47 -9.19 19.35
CA ASP A 68 0.98 -9.30 19.46
C ASP A 68 1.71 -8.09 18.87
N LEU A 69 2.96 -7.88 19.30
CA LEU A 69 3.86 -6.88 18.71
C LEU A 69 4.62 -7.51 17.54
N HIS A 70 4.65 -6.79 16.41
CA HIS A 70 5.32 -7.21 15.21
C HIS A 70 6.26 -6.14 14.66
N GLN A 71 7.33 -6.59 14.00
CA GLN A 71 8.13 -5.69 13.16
C GLN A 71 7.27 -5.22 11.98
N PRO A 72 7.39 -3.95 11.56
CA PRO A 72 6.66 -3.48 10.40
C PRO A 72 6.95 -4.27 9.13
N THR A 73 8.18 -4.75 8.94
CA THR A 73 8.58 -5.58 7.80
C THR A 73 7.90 -6.93 7.78
N ASP A 74 7.70 -7.56 8.94
CA ASP A 74 6.93 -8.82 9.05
C ASP A 74 5.48 -8.60 8.60
N LEU A 75 5.02 -7.35 8.67
CA LEU A 75 3.69 -6.95 8.25
C LEU A 75 3.54 -6.69 6.74
N LEU A 76 4.65 -6.72 6.00
CA LEU A 76 4.69 -6.67 4.53
C LEU A 76 4.70 -8.07 3.88
N TYR A 77 4.94 -9.13 4.65
CA TYR A 77 4.85 -10.51 4.15
C TYR A 77 3.44 -11.07 4.31
N LEU A 78 2.84 -11.49 3.20
CA LEU A 78 1.48 -12.04 3.08
C LEU A 78 1.50 -13.52 2.68
N VAL A 79 2.20 -14.34 3.48
CA VAL A 79 2.44 -15.76 3.20
C VAL A 79 1.46 -16.74 3.88
N SER A 80 0.64 -16.30 4.84
CA SER A 80 0.10 -17.21 5.86
C SER A 80 -1.43 -17.28 6.02
N LYS A 81 -2.22 -16.61 5.17
CA LYS A 81 -3.69 -16.76 5.17
C LYS A 81 -4.21 -17.18 3.79
N PRO A 82 -5.34 -17.89 3.70
CA PRO A 82 -6.03 -18.11 2.43
C PRO A 82 -6.52 -16.76 1.93
N LEU A 83 -5.68 -16.09 1.18
CA LEU A 83 -5.99 -14.86 0.47
C LEU A 83 -6.47 -15.24 -0.92
N SER A 84 -7.46 -14.51 -1.45
CA SER A 84 -7.76 -14.60 -2.87
C SER A 84 -6.56 -14.04 -3.63
N LYS A 85 -5.79 -14.95 -4.22
CA LYS A 85 -4.60 -14.63 -5.00
C LYS A 85 -4.90 -14.88 -6.47
N SER A 86 -4.47 -13.95 -7.29
CA SER A 86 -4.40 -14.08 -8.73
C SER A 86 -2.96 -13.87 -9.20
N THR A 87 -2.73 -14.11 -10.48
CA THR A 87 -1.44 -13.97 -11.11
C THR A 87 -1.40 -12.68 -11.92
N LEU A 88 -0.32 -11.92 -11.78
CA LEU A 88 0.02 -10.77 -12.60
C LEU A 88 1.27 -11.08 -13.41
N ASN A 89 1.13 -11.20 -14.73
CA ASN A 89 2.24 -11.48 -15.63
C ASN A 89 2.87 -10.18 -16.10
N VAL A 90 4.18 -10.07 -15.99
CA VAL A 90 4.96 -8.90 -16.45
C VAL A 90 6.15 -9.39 -17.25
N GLY A 91 6.02 -9.42 -18.57
CA GLY A 91 6.99 -10.10 -19.43
C GLY A 91 7.08 -11.58 -19.11
N ASP A 92 8.28 -12.05 -18.75
CA ASP A 92 8.53 -13.45 -18.34
C ASP A 92 8.46 -13.66 -16.81
N THR A 93 8.14 -12.61 -16.04
CA THR A 93 8.06 -12.67 -14.57
C THR A 93 6.60 -12.77 -14.12
N GLU A 94 6.36 -13.68 -13.18
CA GLU A 94 5.06 -13.88 -12.55
C GLU A 94 5.05 -13.27 -11.14
N TYR A 95 4.08 -12.41 -10.86
CA TYR A 95 3.81 -11.85 -9.53
C TYR A 95 2.46 -12.37 -9.01
N GLU A 96 2.28 -12.42 -7.70
CA GLU A 96 0.96 -12.64 -7.10
C GLU A 96 0.27 -11.31 -6.85
N VAL A 97 -1.05 -11.25 -7.02
CA VAL A 97 -1.87 -10.10 -6.60
C VAL A 97 -2.91 -10.55 -5.58
N VAL A 98 -2.94 -9.85 -4.46
CA VAL A 98 -3.98 -10.00 -3.43
C VAL A 98 -4.95 -8.83 -3.53
N ARG A 99 -6.22 -9.15 -3.70
CA ARG A 99 -7.32 -8.17 -3.66
C ARG A 99 -8.02 -8.20 -2.31
N GLU A 100 -8.47 -7.03 -1.87
CA GLU A 100 -9.40 -6.87 -0.76
C GLU A 100 -10.42 -5.78 -1.09
N ASP A 101 -11.70 -6.14 -1.07
CA ASP A 101 -12.84 -5.26 -1.39
C ASP A 101 -13.81 -5.08 -0.22
N SER A 102 -13.44 -5.51 0.99
CA SER A 102 -14.20 -5.25 2.19
C SER A 102 -13.85 -3.91 2.85
N ASP A 103 -14.74 -3.43 3.71
CA ASP A 103 -14.50 -2.26 4.58
C ASP A 103 -13.93 -2.68 5.95
N GLU A 104 -13.68 -3.97 6.15
CA GLU A 104 -13.15 -4.50 7.40
C GLU A 104 -11.63 -4.32 7.45
N PHE A 105 -11.07 -3.93 8.59
CA PHE A 105 -9.63 -3.74 8.68
C PHE A 105 -8.91 -5.09 8.73
N THR A 106 -8.67 -5.67 7.56
CA THR A 106 -7.98 -6.94 7.38
C THR A 106 -6.47 -6.79 7.34
N ARG A 107 -5.79 -7.93 7.27
CA ARG A 107 -4.34 -8.01 7.08
C ARG A 107 -3.89 -7.32 5.78
N THR A 108 -4.67 -7.44 4.71
CA THR A 108 -4.40 -6.79 3.43
C THR A 108 -4.49 -5.27 3.57
N HIS A 109 -5.52 -4.75 4.24
CA HIS A 109 -5.62 -3.31 4.54
C HIS A 109 -4.44 -2.81 5.37
N LEU A 110 -3.98 -3.57 6.38
CA LEU A 110 -2.81 -3.21 7.16
C LEU A 110 -1.55 -3.13 6.28
N THR A 111 -1.31 -4.10 5.39
CA THR A 111 -0.16 -4.07 4.49
C THR A 111 -0.23 -2.88 3.53
N ALA A 112 -1.40 -2.60 2.93
CA ALA A 112 -1.60 -1.41 2.09
C ALA A 112 -1.39 -0.11 2.88
N TYR A 113 -1.84 -0.05 4.13
CA TYR A 113 -1.60 1.08 5.02
C TYR A 113 -0.10 1.32 5.26
N LEU A 114 0.69 0.26 5.45
CA LEU A 114 2.13 0.37 5.67
C LEU A 114 2.87 0.79 4.40
N LEU A 115 2.55 0.19 3.26
CA LEU A 115 3.11 0.63 1.98
C LEU A 115 2.74 2.08 1.67
N ASN A 116 1.51 2.53 1.99
CA ASN A 116 1.13 3.95 1.83
C ASN A 116 2.01 4.86 2.70
N ARG A 117 2.37 4.44 3.92
CA ARG A 117 3.28 5.22 4.76
C ARG A 117 4.68 5.33 4.17
N GLU A 118 5.18 4.24 3.62
CA GLU A 118 6.45 4.23 2.88
C GLU A 118 6.36 5.15 1.65
N ALA A 119 5.33 5.00 0.83
CA ALA A 119 5.08 5.84 -0.33
C ALA A 119 5.06 7.34 0.02
N LYS A 120 4.43 7.72 1.13
CA LYS A 120 4.38 9.11 1.63
C LYS A 120 5.71 9.64 2.13
N ASP A 121 6.61 8.78 2.63
CA ASP A 121 7.95 9.18 3.03
C ASP A 121 8.85 9.47 1.81
N HIS A 122 8.63 8.73 0.71
CA HIS A 122 9.42 8.86 -0.51
C HIS A 122 8.86 9.87 -1.53
N GLN A 123 7.55 10.05 -1.61
CA GLN A 123 6.89 10.84 -2.64
C GLN A 123 5.89 11.84 -2.04
N HIS A 124 6.19 13.12 -2.21
CA HIS A 124 5.24 14.19 -1.93
C HIS A 124 4.06 14.07 -2.91
N GLY A 125 2.83 14.06 -2.39
CA GLY A 125 1.60 13.96 -3.19
C GLY A 125 0.79 12.69 -2.97
N ILE A 126 1.35 11.65 -2.33
CA ILE A 126 0.58 10.46 -1.97
C ILE A 126 -0.43 10.80 -0.85
N GLY A 127 -1.70 10.58 -1.15
CA GLY A 127 -2.82 10.79 -0.23
C GLY A 127 -2.77 9.83 0.97
N THR A 128 -3.52 10.16 2.02
CA THR A 128 -3.66 9.26 3.19
C THR A 128 -4.50 8.04 2.84
N TYR A 129 -4.06 6.85 3.25
CA TYR A 129 -4.88 5.65 3.18
C TYR A 129 -6.17 5.77 4.01
N ASN A 130 -7.33 5.45 3.42
CA ASN A 130 -8.62 5.49 4.11
C ASN A 130 -9.45 4.22 3.86
N ILE A 131 -9.68 3.42 4.90
CA ILE A 131 -10.57 2.25 4.82
C ILE A 131 -12.02 2.69 4.53
N GLY A 132 -12.79 1.89 3.80
CA GLY A 132 -14.12 2.29 3.31
C GLY A 132 -14.10 3.17 2.06
N HIS A 133 -12.91 3.67 1.69
CA HIS A 133 -12.71 4.48 0.49
C HIS A 133 -11.62 3.92 -0.42
N HIS A 134 -10.67 3.17 0.14
CA HIS A 134 -9.54 2.58 -0.58
C HIS A 134 -9.53 1.06 -0.41
N TYR A 135 -9.81 0.37 -1.51
CA TYR A 135 -9.70 -1.07 -1.65
C TYR A 135 -8.36 -1.41 -2.31
N PRO A 136 -7.52 -2.23 -1.68
CA PRO A 136 -6.19 -2.52 -2.22
C PRO A 136 -6.16 -3.73 -3.15
N HIS A 137 -5.45 -3.57 -4.26
CA HIS A 137 -4.71 -4.64 -4.92
C HIS A 137 -3.25 -4.55 -4.51
N ILE A 138 -2.70 -5.59 -3.87
CA ILE A 138 -1.30 -5.66 -3.43
C ILE A 138 -0.54 -6.62 -4.32
N VAL A 139 0.56 -6.15 -4.90
CA VAL A 139 1.49 -6.99 -5.67
C VAL A 139 2.49 -7.62 -4.72
N LEU A 140 2.67 -8.93 -4.84
CA LEU A 140 3.64 -9.71 -4.09
C LEU A 140 4.72 -10.29 -5.01
N ASP A 141 5.95 -10.27 -4.51
CA ASP A 141 7.07 -11.05 -5.03
C ASP A 141 7.54 -11.99 -3.91
N ASP A 142 7.48 -13.30 -4.14
CA ASP A 142 7.74 -14.35 -3.13
C ASP A 142 7.01 -14.10 -1.78
N GLY A 143 5.79 -13.55 -1.85
CA GLY A 143 4.95 -13.23 -0.69
C GLY A 143 5.29 -11.91 0.01
N GLU A 144 6.33 -11.20 -0.39
CA GLU A 144 6.65 -9.83 0.07
C GLU A 144 5.83 -8.81 -0.71
N ALA A 145 5.22 -7.84 -0.03
CA ALA A 145 4.50 -6.76 -0.70
C ALA A 145 5.47 -5.75 -1.35
N VAL A 146 5.41 -5.65 -2.68
CA VAL A 146 6.32 -4.83 -3.50
C VAL A 146 5.63 -3.59 -4.09
N GLY A 147 4.31 -3.54 -4.04
CA GLY A 147 3.53 -2.40 -4.52
C GLY A 147 2.05 -2.57 -4.25
N TYR A 148 1.29 -1.51 -4.51
CA TYR A 148 -0.16 -1.51 -4.43
C TYR A 148 -0.79 -0.62 -5.50
N LEU A 149 -2.03 -0.94 -5.84
CA LEU A 149 -3.01 -0.05 -6.44
C LEU A 149 -4.18 0.08 -5.45
N LEU A 150 -4.56 1.33 -5.14
CA LEU A 150 -5.78 1.62 -4.38
C LEU A 150 -6.84 2.11 -5.34
N TRP A 151 -8.03 1.57 -5.21
CA TRP A 151 -9.21 2.00 -5.95
C TRP A 151 -10.38 2.23 -5.01
N GLY A 152 -11.41 2.91 -5.50
CA GLY A 152 -12.67 3.04 -4.78
C GLY A 152 -13.62 3.99 -5.48
N PRO A 153 -14.94 3.74 -5.42
CA PRO A 153 -15.92 4.54 -6.11
C PRO A 153 -15.99 5.96 -5.54
N THR A 154 -16.45 6.90 -6.37
CA THR A 154 -16.91 8.20 -5.90
C THR A 154 -18.30 8.08 -5.27
N PRO A 155 -18.77 9.10 -4.51
CA PRO A 155 -20.17 9.15 -4.09
C PRO A 155 -21.20 9.13 -5.24
N ASN A 156 -20.76 9.51 -6.45
CA ASN A 156 -21.56 9.44 -7.68
C ASN A 156 -21.30 8.12 -8.45
N GLU A 157 -20.78 7.11 -7.76
CA GLU A 157 -20.56 5.74 -8.26
C GLU A 157 -19.56 5.59 -9.41
N TYR A 158 -18.82 6.63 -9.79
CA TYR A 158 -17.70 6.45 -10.73
C TYR A 158 -16.54 5.69 -10.11
N MET A 159 -15.99 4.71 -10.83
CA MET A 159 -14.78 3.99 -10.42
C MET A 159 -13.54 4.88 -10.55
N VAL A 160 -12.70 4.89 -9.51
CA VAL A 160 -11.50 5.74 -9.44
C VAL A 160 -10.27 4.92 -9.07
N LEU A 161 -9.21 5.05 -9.87
CA LEU A 161 -7.84 4.73 -9.48
C LEU A 161 -7.36 5.84 -8.54
N ARG A 162 -7.29 5.52 -7.25
CA ARG A 162 -6.98 6.47 -6.19
C ARG A 162 -5.49 6.72 -6.08
N GLN A 163 -4.71 5.63 -6.01
CA GLN A 163 -3.26 5.69 -5.83
C GLN A 163 -2.60 4.46 -6.44
N LEU A 164 -1.39 4.63 -6.95
CA LEU A 164 -0.51 3.54 -7.40
C LEU A 164 0.88 3.80 -6.84
N PHE A 165 1.48 2.78 -6.23
CA PHE A 165 2.84 2.85 -5.74
C PHE A 165 3.54 1.52 -5.93
N ILE A 166 4.70 1.55 -6.56
CA ILE A 166 5.62 0.42 -6.66
C ILE A 166 6.92 0.81 -5.95
N ARG A 167 7.46 -0.09 -5.13
CA ARG A 167 8.74 0.11 -4.43
C ARG A 167 9.90 0.27 -5.43
N GLU A 168 10.89 1.06 -5.05
CA GLU A 168 11.92 1.54 -5.97
C GLU A 168 12.68 0.44 -6.74
N PRO A 169 13.12 -0.68 -6.12
CA PRO A 169 13.78 -1.78 -6.82
C PRO A 169 12.89 -2.47 -7.86
N TYR A 170 11.57 -2.36 -7.72
CA TYR A 170 10.57 -3.01 -8.57
C TYR A 170 10.05 -2.08 -9.68
N ARG A 171 10.48 -0.81 -9.71
CA ARG A 171 10.07 0.14 -10.75
C ARG A 171 10.74 -0.15 -12.09
N ARG A 172 10.12 0.38 -13.17
CA ARG A 172 10.59 0.22 -14.57
C ARG A 172 10.63 -1.22 -15.07
N GLN A 173 9.94 -2.13 -14.40
CA GLN A 173 9.79 -3.52 -14.82
C GLN A 173 8.45 -3.77 -15.52
N GLY A 174 7.54 -2.78 -15.57
CA GLY A 174 6.20 -2.93 -16.16
C GLY A 174 5.09 -3.27 -15.16
N ILE A 175 5.42 -3.50 -13.88
CA ILE A 175 4.44 -3.88 -12.84
C ILE A 175 3.30 -2.87 -12.71
N GLY A 176 3.62 -1.56 -12.73
CA GLY A 176 2.59 -0.52 -12.61
C GLY A 176 1.56 -0.58 -13.74
N SER A 177 2.02 -0.69 -14.99
CA SER A 177 1.17 -0.79 -16.17
C SER A 177 0.30 -2.05 -16.11
N ALA A 178 0.93 -3.21 -15.88
CA ALA A 178 0.21 -4.48 -15.78
C ALA A 178 -0.83 -4.47 -14.65
N LEU A 179 -0.53 -3.82 -13.51
CA LEU A 179 -1.45 -3.75 -12.39
C LEU A 179 -2.68 -2.87 -12.69
N VAL A 180 -2.52 -1.81 -13.49
CA VAL A 180 -3.63 -0.97 -13.95
C VAL A 180 -4.53 -1.75 -14.91
N GLU A 181 -3.96 -2.45 -15.87
CA GLU A 181 -4.71 -3.33 -16.79
C GLU A 181 -5.43 -4.45 -16.03
N TYR A 182 -4.72 -5.10 -15.10
CA TYR A 182 -5.29 -6.12 -14.22
C TYR A 182 -6.49 -5.56 -13.44
N TRP A 183 -6.36 -4.40 -12.81
CA TRP A 183 -7.44 -3.76 -12.06
C TRP A 183 -8.63 -3.38 -12.96
N TRP A 184 -8.36 -2.90 -14.17
CA TRP A 184 -9.40 -2.62 -15.15
C TRP A 184 -10.21 -3.87 -15.46
N ASP A 185 -9.52 -4.98 -15.74
CA ASP A 185 -10.15 -6.26 -16.09
C ASP A 185 -10.84 -6.96 -14.91
N ASP A 186 -10.36 -6.75 -13.69
CA ASP A 186 -10.85 -7.40 -12.47
C ASP A 186 -11.99 -6.63 -11.80
N VAL A 187 -12.04 -5.30 -11.99
CA VAL A 187 -12.98 -4.42 -11.27
C VAL A 187 -13.56 -3.36 -12.20
N ALA A 188 -12.73 -2.50 -12.78
CA ALA A 188 -13.22 -1.20 -13.25
C ALA A 188 -14.17 -1.30 -14.45
N LYS A 189 -13.96 -2.26 -15.38
CA LYS A 189 -14.82 -2.41 -16.56
C LYS A 189 -16.28 -2.77 -16.24
N GLU A 190 -16.52 -3.47 -15.14
CA GLU A 190 -17.88 -3.82 -14.70
C GLU A 190 -18.68 -2.59 -14.25
N TRP A 191 -18.00 -1.48 -13.98
CA TRP A 191 -18.63 -0.21 -13.62
C TRP A 191 -19.00 0.64 -14.84
N CYS A 192 -18.70 0.17 -16.05
CA CYS A 192 -18.98 0.83 -17.32
C CYS A 192 -20.22 0.26 -18.05
N GLU A 193 -20.94 -0.70 -17.46
CA GLU A 193 -21.97 -1.51 -18.16
C GLU A 193 -23.14 -0.71 -18.79
N ASP A 194 -23.32 0.57 -18.43
CA ASP A 194 -24.38 1.44 -18.96
C ASP A 194 -23.89 2.57 -19.90
N SER A 195 -22.59 2.66 -20.21
CA SER A 195 -22.03 3.68 -21.12
C SER A 195 -21.42 3.06 -22.38
N ASP A 196 -21.65 3.68 -23.55
CA ASP A 196 -20.99 3.34 -24.82
C ASP A 196 -19.46 3.62 -24.82
N GLU A 197 -18.88 3.94 -23.67
CA GLU A 197 -17.49 4.34 -23.48
C GLU A 197 -16.87 3.55 -22.32
N ASP A 198 -15.75 2.88 -22.59
CA ASP A 198 -14.89 2.27 -21.58
C ASP A 198 -14.03 3.36 -20.93
N PHE A 199 -14.32 3.73 -19.69
CA PHE A 199 -13.54 4.75 -18.98
C PHE A 199 -13.46 4.54 -17.47
N TYR A 200 -12.43 5.12 -16.86
CA TYR A 200 -12.31 5.24 -15.42
C TYR A 200 -11.73 6.60 -15.04
N HIS A 201 -11.82 6.94 -13.76
CA HIS A 201 -11.22 8.16 -13.25
C HIS A 201 -9.90 7.90 -12.51
N ILE A 202 -9.03 8.92 -12.46
CA ILE A 202 -7.79 8.89 -11.68
C ILE A 202 -7.75 10.08 -10.74
N GLU A 203 -7.49 9.82 -9.46
CA GLU A 203 -7.33 10.87 -8.46
C GLU A 203 -5.93 11.50 -8.53
N MET A 204 -5.89 12.81 -8.80
CA MET A 204 -4.68 13.64 -8.72
C MET A 204 -3.40 12.99 -9.31
N PRO A 205 -3.38 12.59 -10.60
CA PRO A 205 -2.20 11.98 -11.19
C PRO A 205 -1.01 12.93 -11.15
N ASN A 206 0.15 12.42 -10.71
CA ASN A 206 1.43 13.08 -10.88
C ASN A 206 1.97 12.84 -12.31
N GLU A 207 3.16 13.37 -12.62
CA GLU A 207 3.80 13.22 -13.93
C GLU A 207 4.00 11.73 -14.29
N SER A 208 4.53 10.92 -13.37
CA SER A 208 4.77 9.49 -13.63
C SER A 208 3.49 8.69 -13.87
N MET A 209 2.40 9.00 -13.15
CA MET A 209 1.09 8.40 -13.43
C MET A 209 0.58 8.85 -14.80
N THR A 210 0.74 10.13 -15.14
CA THR A 210 0.30 10.65 -16.45
C THR A 210 1.05 9.95 -17.60
N GLU A 211 2.37 9.80 -17.48
CA GLU A 211 3.19 9.06 -18.46
C GLU A 211 2.74 7.61 -18.58
N LEU A 212 2.49 6.92 -17.46
CA LEU A 212 2.01 5.54 -17.46
C LEU A 212 0.69 5.39 -18.21
N ILE A 213 -0.25 6.33 -18.03
CA ILE A 213 -1.55 6.32 -18.70
C ILE A 213 -1.42 6.53 -20.21
N VAL A 214 -0.50 7.40 -20.64
CA VAL A 214 -0.17 7.58 -22.06
C VAL A 214 0.48 6.32 -22.64
N ASP A 215 1.42 5.71 -21.91
CA ASP A 215 2.09 4.47 -22.33
C ASP A 215 1.11 3.29 -22.47
N LEU A 216 0.03 3.28 -21.69
CA LEU A 216 -1.08 2.33 -21.82
C LEU A 216 -2.05 2.66 -22.97
N GLY A 217 -1.96 3.85 -23.58
CA GLY A 217 -2.92 4.34 -24.57
C GLY A 217 -4.29 4.70 -23.98
N HIS A 218 -4.35 4.96 -22.67
CA HIS A 218 -5.58 5.31 -21.96
C HIS A 218 -5.85 6.83 -21.91
N ASP A 219 -5.14 7.63 -22.71
CA ASP A 219 -5.27 9.09 -22.74
C ASP A 219 -6.45 9.62 -23.58
N GLY A 220 -7.14 8.72 -24.29
CA GLY A 220 -8.33 9.00 -25.09
C GLY A 220 -8.05 9.44 -26.53
N GLU A 221 -6.78 9.48 -26.96
CA GLU A 221 -6.45 9.73 -28.38
C GLU A 221 -6.45 8.44 -29.20
N ASP A 222 -5.92 7.33 -28.65
CA ASP A 222 -5.58 6.13 -29.42
C ASP A 222 -6.09 4.77 -28.85
N GLY A 223 -6.73 4.74 -27.65
CA GLY A 223 -7.12 3.49 -26.99
C GLY A 223 -8.33 3.57 -26.04
N GLN A 224 -8.88 2.39 -25.73
CA GLN A 224 -9.87 2.16 -24.67
C GLN A 224 -9.27 1.18 -23.65
N PRO A 225 -9.50 1.37 -22.33
CA PRO A 225 -10.30 2.42 -21.70
C PRO A 225 -9.64 3.82 -21.66
N CYS A 226 -10.47 4.86 -21.57
CA CYS A 226 -10.02 6.24 -21.35
C CYS A 226 -9.91 6.57 -19.85
N ALA A 227 -8.86 7.28 -19.45
CA ALA A 227 -8.64 7.70 -18.09
C ALA A 227 -8.88 9.20 -17.90
N TYR A 228 -9.87 9.58 -17.10
CA TYR A 228 -10.21 10.97 -16.83
C TYR A 228 -9.72 11.43 -15.46
N ARG A 229 -9.23 12.66 -15.35
CA ARG A 229 -8.86 13.22 -14.04
C ARG A 229 -10.10 13.40 -13.17
N HIS A 230 -10.08 12.82 -11.97
CA HIS A 230 -11.06 13.11 -10.93
C HIS A 230 -10.68 14.43 -10.22
N GLN A 231 -11.61 15.38 -10.17
CA GLN A 231 -11.51 16.55 -9.30
C GLN A 231 -12.39 16.30 -8.08
N PRO A 232 -11.82 16.15 -6.87
CA PRO A 232 -12.63 16.06 -5.65
C PRO A 232 -13.40 17.38 -5.48
N SER A 233 -14.73 17.30 -5.42
CA SER A 233 -15.62 18.43 -5.13
C SER A 233 -15.57 18.84 -3.67
#